data_AF-A0A2U3LLS8-F1
#
_entry.id   AF-A0A2U3LLS8-F1
#
_cell.length_a   1.000
_cell.length_b   1.000
_cell.length_c   1.000
_cell.angle_alpha   90.00
_cell.angle_beta   90.00
_cell.angle_gamma   90.00
#
_symmetry.space_group_name_H-M   'P 1'
#
loop_
_entity.id
_entity.type
_entity.pdbx_description
1 polymer ?
#
loop_
_entity_poly.entity_id
_entity_poly.type
_entity_poly.pdbx_seq_one_letter_code
_entity_poly.pdbx_strand_id
1 'polypeptide(L)'
;MNPEQELLQLARARDDEWEVRLAQMPLDHPSQVRIQLRKYLADQADRGRLRRSDERIVQLERLPGGLEELACHGAEFTSGARLEFTVRVEERQTGWVMKQFHFHLFLRSSSKIEMVRIHLKPQSWHDPLRIPRCHLHVDRSDAHVPFPIMHPRLILPLICEHIEPDFGL
;
A
#
# COMPACT_ATOMS: atom_id res chain seq x y z
N MET A 1 -21.91 -29.59 7.84
CA MET A 1 -21.35 -28.27 7.51
C MET A 1 -20.59 -28.44 6.20
N ASN A 2 -20.84 -27.62 5.17
CA ASN A 2 -20.08 -27.70 3.92
C ASN A 2 -18.71 -27.03 4.14
N PRO A 3 -17.57 -27.71 3.91
CA PRO A 3 -16.24 -27.13 4.08
C PRO A 3 -16.04 -25.81 3.33
N GLU A 4 -16.63 -25.67 2.14
CA GLU A 4 -16.55 -24.45 1.34
C GLU A 4 -17.28 -23.27 2.01
N GLN A 5 -18.42 -23.53 2.64
CA GLN A 5 -19.17 -22.52 3.39
C GLN A 5 -18.42 -22.08 4.64
N GLU A 6 -17.75 -23.01 5.32
CA GLU A 6 -16.90 -22.71 6.48
C GLU A 6 -15.71 -21.83 6.08
N LEU A 7 -14.98 -22.19 5.01
CA LEU A 7 -13.88 -21.39 4.51
C LEU A 7 -14.33 -19.98 4.11
N LEU A 8 -15.49 -19.86 3.45
CA LEU A 8 -16.04 -18.57 3.07
C LEU A 8 -16.40 -17.71 4.30
N GLN A 9 -16.92 -18.32 5.37
CA GLN A 9 -17.17 -17.62 6.64
C GLN A 9 -15.86 -17.13 7.27
N LEU A 10 -14.82 -17.95 7.30
CA LEU A 10 -13.51 -17.55 7.80
C LEU A 10 -12.90 -16.41 6.99
N ALA A 11 -13.01 -16.45 5.65
CA ALA A 11 -12.52 -15.39 4.77
C ALA A 11 -13.25 -14.06 5.00
N ARG A 12 -14.57 -14.10 5.22
CA ARG A 12 -15.37 -12.92 5.57
C ARG A 12 -15.00 -12.38 6.94
N ALA A 13 -14.89 -13.25 7.95
CA ALA A 13 -14.50 -12.84 9.31
C ALA A 13 -13.13 -12.14 9.31
N ARG A 14 -12.15 -12.64 8.56
CA ARG A 14 -10.86 -11.98 8.35
C ARG A 14 -11.04 -10.57 7.77
N ASP A 15 -11.86 -10.41 6.72
CA ASP A 15 -12.07 -9.14 6.04
C ASP A 15 -12.91 -8.14 6.87
N ASP A 16 -13.75 -8.62 7.79
CA ASP A 16 -14.56 -7.81 8.72
C ASP A 16 -13.73 -7.32 9.91
N GLU A 17 -12.84 -8.16 10.46
CA GLU A 17 -11.87 -7.75 11.49
C GLU A 17 -11.04 -6.53 11.07
N TRP A 18 -10.85 -6.36 9.77
CA TRP A 18 -10.03 -5.30 9.21
C TRP A 18 -10.63 -3.91 9.36
N GLU A 19 -11.95 -3.76 9.37
CA GLU A 19 -12.57 -2.45 9.64
C GLU A 19 -12.27 -1.99 11.07
N VAL A 20 -12.32 -2.93 12.01
CA VAL A 20 -11.96 -2.69 13.40
C VAL A 20 -10.48 -2.32 13.52
N ARG A 21 -9.58 -3.04 12.84
CA ARG A 21 -8.14 -2.74 12.84
C ARG A 21 -7.82 -1.37 12.23
N LEU A 22 -8.50 -0.98 11.15
CA LEU A 22 -8.33 0.34 10.53
C LEU A 22 -8.78 1.45 11.48
N ALA A 23 -9.91 1.27 12.17
CA ALA A 23 -10.38 2.23 13.17
C ALA A 23 -9.43 2.37 14.37
N GLN A 24 -8.68 1.31 14.70
CA GLN A 24 -7.66 1.30 15.75
C GLN A 24 -6.30 1.84 15.31
N MET A 25 -6.15 2.22 14.03
CA MET A 25 -4.93 2.78 13.46
C MET A 25 -5.17 4.21 12.96
N PRO A 26 -5.45 5.16 13.87
CA PRO A 26 -5.61 6.56 13.48
C PRO A 26 -4.30 7.06 12.87
N LEU A 27 -4.45 7.85 11.81
CA LEU A 27 -3.37 8.54 11.15
C LEU A 27 -3.25 9.96 11.71
N ASP A 28 -2.02 10.47 11.69
CA ASP A 28 -1.77 11.90 11.77
C ASP A 28 -2.54 12.64 10.67
N HIS A 29 -2.67 13.96 10.79
CA HIS A 29 -3.28 14.78 9.74
C HIS A 29 -2.62 14.48 8.37
N PRO A 30 -3.36 14.36 7.26
CA PRO A 30 -2.81 13.90 5.97
C PRO A 30 -1.60 14.73 5.51
N SER A 31 -1.63 16.05 5.71
CA SER A 31 -0.47 16.93 5.52
C SER A 31 0.79 16.52 6.29
N GLN A 32 0.66 16.06 7.53
CA GLN A 32 1.79 15.56 8.34
C GLN A 32 2.29 14.22 7.82
N VAL A 33 1.37 13.30 7.52
CA VAL A 33 1.72 12.01 6.89
C VAL A 33 2.47 12.26 5.58
N ARG A 34 2.01 13.18 4.73
CA ARG A 34 2.72 13.60 3.50
C ARG A 34 4.16 14.00 3.78
N ILE A 35 4.39 14.85 4.79
CA ILE A 35 5.74 15.31 5.16
C ILE A 35 6.60 14.12 5.59
N GLN A 36 6.06 13.21 6.39
CA GLN A 36 6.77 12.01 6.85
C GLN A 36 7.15 11.10 5.67
N LEU A 37 6.23 10.85 4.73
CA LEU A 37 6.50 10.03 3.54
C LEU A 37 7.54 10.69 2.62
N ARG A 38 7.46 12.01 2.40
CA ARG A 38 8.47 12.75 1.62
C ARG A 38 9.85 12.68 2.27
N LYS A 39 9.92 12.91 3.58
CA LYS A 39 11.17 12.82 4.34
C LYS A 39 11.79 11.44 4.19
N TYR A 40 10.99 10.38 4.34
CA TYR A 40 11.47 9.02 4.20
C TYR A 40 12.06 8.76 2.80
N LEU A 41 11.37 9.14 1.73
CA LEU A 41 11.89 8.97 0.36
C LEU A 41 13.16 9.80 0.12
N ALA A 42 13.23 11.03 0.66
CA ALA A 42 14.43 11.85 0.59
C ALA A 42 15.62 11.19 1.32
N ASP A 43 15.40 10.66 2.53
CA ASP A 43 16.43 9.93 3.29
C ASP A 43 16.92 8.69 2.51
N GLN A 44 16.05 8.00 1.77
CA GLN A 44 16.45 6.86 0.90
C GLN A 44 17.25 7.32 -0.34
N ALA A 45 16.98 8.51 -0.87
CA ALA A 45 17.79 9.11 -1.93
C ALA A 45 19.17 9.53 -1.43
N ASP A 46 19.27 10.09 -0.21
CA ASP A 46 20.55 10.45 0.41
C ASP A 46 21.40 9.20 0.72
N ARG A 47 20.77 8.05 0.96
CA ARG A 47 21.43 6.74 1.07
C ARG A 47 21.80 6.12 -0.28
N GLY A 48 21.51 6.77 -1.41
CA GLY A 48 21.83 6.28 -2.76
C GLY A 48 20.94 5.15 -3.27
N ARG A 49 19.81 4.85 -2.61
CA ARG A 49 18.86 3.82 -3.08
C ARG A 49 17.89 4.38 -4.11
N LEU A 50 17.38 5.57 -3.85
CA LEU A 50 16.52 6.30 -4.79
C LEU A 50 17.36 7.31 -5.58
N ARG A 51 16.94 7.55 -6.82
CA ARG A 51 17.38 8.73 -7.55
C ARG A 51 16.80 9.95 -6.85
N ARG A 52 17.55 11.05 -6.81
CA ARG A 52 17.05 12.32 -6.28
C ARG A 52 15.82 12.73 -7.08
N SER A 53 14.67 12.77 -6.39
CA SER A 53 13.40 13.19 -6.94
C SER A 53 13.08 14.63 -6.59
N ASP A 54 12.10 15.22 -7.28
CA ASP A 54 11.46 16.48 -6.86
C ASP A 54 10.91 16.34 -5.43
N GLU A 55 11.08 17.38 -4.60
CA GLU A 55 10.48 17.48 -3.25
C GLU A 55 8.95 17.34 -3.26
N ARG A 56 8.31 17.53 -4.43
CA ARG A 56 6.86 17.37 -4.65
C ARG A 56 6.41 15.96 -4.95
N ILE A 57 7.30 14.96 -4.86
CA ILE A 57 7.04 13.57 -5.28
C ILE A 57 5.81 12.92 -4.61
N VAL A 58 5.50 13.29 -3.36
CA VAL A 58 4.23 12.88 -2.71
C VAL A 58 3.27 14.06 -2.68
N GLN A 59 2.14 13.96 -3.34
CA GLN A 59 1.12 15.00 -3.39
C GLN A 59 -0.02 14.68 -2.41
N LEU A 60 -0.77 15.72 -2.02
CA LEU A 60 -2.00 15.57 -1.23
C LEU A 60 -3.12 16.27 -2.00
N GLU A 61 -4.14 15.50 -2.33
CA GLU A 61 -5.34 15.98 -3.04
C GLU A 61 -6.59 15.71 -2.21
N ARG A 62 -7.55 16.63 -2.27
CA ARG A 62 -8.87 16.43 -1.69
C ARG A 62 -9.82 15.90 -2.76
N LEU A 63 -10.38 14.72 -2.53
CA LEU A 63 -11.29 14.05 -3.44
C LEU A 63 -12.76 14.31 -3.06
N PRO A 64 -13.71 14.08 -3.99
CA PRO A 64 -15.13 14.08 -3.68
C PRO A 64 -15.49 13.14 -2.53
N GLY A 65 -16.50 13.49 -1.74
CA GLY A 65 -16.96 12.67 -0.62
C GLY A 65 -16.13 12.80 0.67
N GLY A 66 -15.30 13.84 0.78
CA GLY A 66 -14.54 14.12 2.00
C GLY A 66 -13.29 13.26 2.19
N LEU A 67 -12.87 12.56 1.14
CA LEU A 67 -11.63 11.78 1.14
C LEU A 67 -10.44 12.68 0.84
N GLU A 68 -9.30 12.39 1.46
CA GLU A 68 -8.01 12.93 1.05
C GLU A 68 -7.13 11.79 0.51
N GLU A 69 -6.33 12.10 -0.52
CA GLU A 69 -5.45 11.15 -1.18
C GLU A 69 -3.99 11.63 -1.14
N LEU A 70 -3.12 10.79 -0.59
CA LEU A 70 -1.67 10.92 -0.69
C LEU A 70 -1.20 10.11 -1.90
N ALA A 71 -0.59 10.74 -2.89
CA ALA A 71 -0.17 10.08 -4.13
C ALA A 71 1.32 10.29 -4.43
N CYS A 72 2.01 9.23 -4.82
CA CYS A 72 3.35 9.25 -5.37
C CYS A 72 3.32 8.58 -6.74
N HIS A 73 3.70 9.31 -7.79
CA HIS A 73 3.57 8.88 -9.18
C HIS A 73 4.87 8.33 -9.80
N GLY A 74 5.91 8.08 -9.00
CA GLY A 74 7.11 7.43 -9.52
C GLY A 74 8.39 7.82 -8.80
N ALA A 75 8.63 7.24 -7.63
CA ALA A 75 9.95 7.24 -7.01
C ALA A 75 10.84 6.22 -7.73
N GLU A 76 11.88 6.69 -8.43
CA GLU A 76 12.80 5.83 -9.16
C GLU A 76 13.95 5.36 -8.26
N PHE A 77 14.19 4.05 -8.24
CA PHE A 77 15.36 3.46 -7.63
C PHE A 77 16.58 3.58 -8.54
N THR A 78 17.78 3.50 -7.97
CA THR A 78 19.04 3.49 -8.73
C THR A 78 19.19 2.24 -9.60
N SER A 79 18.57 1.14 -9.18
CA SER A 79 18.37 -0.08 -9.99
C SER A 79 17.57 0.18 -11.27
N GLY A 80 16.74 1.22 -11.29
CA GLY A 80 15.78 1.53 -12.35
C GLY A 80 14.39 0.96 -12.11
N ALA A 81 14.13 0.32 -10.95
CA ALA A 81 12.77 0.07 -10.49
C ALA A 81 12.03 1.38 -10.19
N ARG A 82 10.70 1.36 -10.18
CA ARG A 82 9.84 2.52 -9.90
C ARG A 82 8.78 2.16 -8.88
N LEU A 83 8.66 2.96 -7.83
CA LEU A 83 7.58 2.86 -6.84
C LEU A 83 6.52 3.92 -7.09
N GLU A 84 5.28 3.47 -7.16
CA GLU A 84 4.09 4.32 -7.15
C GLU A 84 3.21 3.92 -5.98
N PHE A 85 2.55 4.90 -5.36
CA PHE A 85 1.53 4.58 -4.37
C PHE A 85 0.44 5.61 -4.26
N THR A 86 -0.73 5.16 -3.79
CA THR A 86 -1.82 6.00 -3.32
C THR A 86 -2.27 5.53 -1.95
N VAL A 87 -2.62 6.47 -1.06
CA VAL A 87 -3.26 6.19 0.23
C VAL A 87 -4.45 7.12 0.36
N ARG A 88 -5.66 6.56 0.50
CA ARG A 88 -6.86 7.36 0.77
C ARG A 88 -7.24 7.28 2.23
N VAL A 89 -7.59 8.44 2.76
CA VAL A 89 -7.93 8.64 4.16
C VAL A 89 -9.23 9.45 4.25
N GLU A 90 -9.95 9.23 5.33
CA GLU A 90 -11.23 9.87 5.63
C GLU A 90 -11.16 10.46 7.04
N GLU A 91 -11.66 11.68 7.19
CA GLU A 91 -11.80 12.30 8.50
C GLU A 91 -12.99 11.67 9.24
N ARG A 92 -12.76 11.25 10.49
CA ARG A 92 -13.79 10.79 11.42
C ARG A 92 -13.68 11.56 12.73
N GLN A 93 -14.68 11.44 13.60
CA GLN A 93 -14.70 12.10 14.91
C GLN A 93 -13.44 11.81 15.76
N THR A 94 -12.86 10.61 15.59
CA THR A 94 -11.69 10.14 16.34
C THR A 94 -10.36 10.39 15.62
N GLY A 95 -10.37 11.10 14.47
CA GLY A 95 -9.18 11.39 13.67
C GLY A 95 -9.27 10.85 12.25
N TRP A 96 -8.12 10.78 11.58
CA TRP A 96 -8.03 10.34 10.19
C TRP A 96 -7.88 8.82 10.11
N VAL A 97 -8.71 8.18 9.29
CA VAL A 97 -8.72 6.72 9.14
C VAL A 97 -8.42 6.35 7.70
N MET A 98 -7.54 5.38 7.51
CA MET A 98 -7.22 4.84 6.20
C MET A 98 -8.40 4.06 5.62
N LYS A 99 -8.71 4.30 4.35
CA LYS A 99 -9.80 3.62 3.63
C LYS A 99 -9.30 2.62 2.60
N GLN A 100 -8.21 2.96 1.94
CA GLN A 100 -7.56 2.10 0.96
C GLN A 100 -6.12 2.57 0.72
N PHE A 101 -5.31 1.67 0.19
CA PHE A 101 -4.02 2.02 -0.38
C PHE A 101 -3.69 1.11 -1.54
N HIS A 102 -2.80 1.60 -2.40
CA HIS A 102 -2.17 0.81 -3.45
C HIS A 102 -0.69 1.16 -3.44
N PHE A 103 0.18 0.17 -3.28
CA PHE A 103 1.62 0.32 -3.50
C PHE A 103 2.03 -0.61 -4.63
N HIS A 104 2.61 -0.04 -5.69
CA HIS A 104 3.08 -0.77 -6.86
C HIS A 104 4.58 -0.52 -7.02
N LEU A 105 5.36 -1.59 -6.92
CA LEU A 105 6.77 -1.59 -7.27
C LEU A 105 6.92 -2.21 -8.65
N PHE A 106 7.21 -1.38 -9.65
CA PHE A 106 7.56 -1.79 -11.00
C PHE A 106 9.05 -2.12 -11.03
N LEU A 107 9.39 -3.34 -11.43
CA LEU A 107 10.76 -3.83 -11.53
C LEU A 107 11.25 -3.69 -12.97
N ARG A 108 12.56 -3.75 -13.18
CA ARG A 108 13.13 -3.70 -14.54
C ARG A 108 12.78 -4.96 -15.33
N SER A 109 12.64 -4.83 -16.65
CA SER A 109 12.29 -5.94 -17.55
C SER A 109 13.29 -7.12 -17.56
N SER A 110 14.46 -7.00 -16.93
CA SER A 110 15.43 -8.09 -16.78
C SER A 110 15.11 -9.05 -15.63
N SER A 111 14.25 -8.67 -14.68
CA SER A 111 13.78 -9.58 -13.63
C SER A 111 12.70 -10.51 -14.17
N LYS A 112 12.64 -11.73 -13.62
CA LYS A 112 11.55 -12.69 -13.93
C LYS A 112 10.18 -12.22 -13.41
N ILE A 113 10.20 -11.23 -12.52
CA ILE A 113 9.05 -10.59 -11.92
C ILE A 113 9.05 -9.14 -12.37
N GLU A 114 7.98 -8.67 -12.98
CA GLU A 114 7.85 -7.29 -13.46
C GLU A 114 7.28 -6.35 -12.40
N MET A 115 6.54 -6.88 -11.42
CA MET A 115 5.83 -6.05 -10.45
C MET A 115 5.51 -6.76 -9.14
N VAL A 116 5.63 -6.02 -8.04
CA VAL A 116 5.07 -6.40 -6.74
C VAL A 116 4.01 -5.37 -6.35
N ARG A 117 2.85 -5.84 -5.87
CA ARG A 117 1.73 -4.99 -5.48
C ARG A 117 1.24 -5.32 -4.08
N ILE A 118 0.94 -4.29 -3.30
CA ILE A 118 0.32 -4.41 -1.98
C ILE A 118 -0.90 -3.49 -1.95
N HIS A 119 -2.09 -4.06 -1.84
CA HIS A 119 -3.35 -3.33 -1.91
C HIS A 119 -4.15 -3.51 -0.64
N LEU A 120 -4.88 -2.46 -0.25
CA LEU A 120 -6.04 -2.52 0.62
C LEU A 120 -7.23 -1.98 -0.15
N LYS A 121 -8.23 -2.82 -0.38
CA LYS A 121 -9.47 -2.44 -1.07
C LYS A 121 -10.46 -1.77 -0.12
N PRO A 122 -11.26 -0.80 -0.61
CA PRO A 122 -12.21 -0.07 0.23
C PRO A 122 -13.37 -0.96 0.70
N GLN A 123 -13.67 -2.03 -0.03
CA GLN A 123 -14.71 -3.01 0.26
C GLN A 123 -14.17 -4.43 0.03
N SER A 124 -14.80 -5.41 0.66
CA SER A 124 -14.50 -6.83 0.42
C SER A 124 -14.79 -7.21 -1.03
N TRP A 125 -13.96 -8.08 -1.59
CA TRP A 125 -14.13 -8.53 -2.96
C TRP A 125 -15.31 -9.51 -3.08
N HIS A 126 -15.82 -9.71 -4.30
CA HIS A 126 -16.92 -10.65 -4.55
C HIS A 126 -16.59 -12.08 -4.09
N ASP A 127 -15.32 -12.46 -4.24
CA ASP A 127 -14.77 -13.73 -3.74
C ASP A 127 -13.61 -13.45 -2.77
N PRO A 128 -13.87 -13.42 -1.44
CA PRO A 128 -12.85 -13.16 -0.42
C PRO A 128 -11.93 -14.37 -0.18
N LEU A 129 -12.26 -15.55 -0.71
CA LEU A 129 -11.35 -16.71 -0.68
C LEU A 129 -10.22 -16.52 -1.68
N ARG A 130 -10.53 -15.96 -2.85
CA ARG A 130 -9.54 -15.70 -3.91
C ARG A 130 -8.80 -14.39 -3.71
N ILE A 131 -9.50 -13.31 -3.36
CA ILE A 131 -8.91 -11.98 -3.22
C ILE A 131 -9.27 -11.40 -1.85
N PRO A 132 -8.37 -11.54 -0.87
CA PRO A 132 -8.52 -10.85 0.40
C PRO A 132 -8.59 -9.34 0.18
N ARG A 133 -9.42 -8.61 0.92
CA ARG A 133 -9.43 -7.14 0.89
C ARG A 133 -8.04 -6.46 1.07
N CYS A 134 -7.13 -6.98 1.88
CA CYS A 134 -5.74 -6.55 2.01
C CYS A 134 -4.81 -7.69 1.59
N HIS A 135 -4.04 -7.47 0.54
CA HIS A 135 -3.28 -8.53 -0.10
C HIS A 135 -1.99 -8.04 -0.74
N LEU A 136 -1.10 -9.00 -0.93
CA LEU A 136 0.07 -8.89 -1.77
C LEU A 136 -0.11 -9.80 -2.99
N HIS A 137 0.26 -9.31 -4.17
CA HIS A 137 0.35 -10.13 -5.37
C HIS A 137 1.48 -9.68 -6.27
N VAL A 138 1.93 -10.63 -7.09
CA VAL A 138 3.09 -10.48 -7.98
C VAL A 138 2.62 -10.55 -9.43
N ASP A 139 3.09 -9.65 -10.27
CA ASP A 139 2.78 -9.56 -11.69
C ASP A 139 1.28 -9.60 -12.00
N ARG A 140 0.89 -10.36 -13.01
CA ARG A 140 -0.51 -10.63 -13.38
C ARG A 140 -0.97 -11.97 -12.82
N SER A 141 -0.35 -12.44 -11.73
CA SER A 141 -0.76 -13.70 -11.11
C SER A 141 -2.16 -13.59 -10.51
N ASP A 142 -2.89 -14.71 -10.56
CA ASP A 142 -4.21 -14.83 -9.93
C ASP A 142 -4.14 -14.99 -8.41
N ALA A 143 -2.98 -15.37 -7.89
CA ALA A 143 -2.77 -15.63 -6.48
C ALA A 143 -2.65 -14.32 -5.70
N HIS A 144 -3.55 -14.12 -4.75
CA HIS A 144 -3.53 -12.99 -3.82
C HIS A 144 -3.27 -13.53 -2.42
N VAL A 145 -2.10 -13.19 -1.88
CA VAL A 145 -1.70 -13.64 -0.54
C VAL A 145 -2.27 -12.65 0.48
N PRO A 146 -3.04 -13.10 1.49
CA PRO A 146 -3.49 -12.23 2.57
C PRO A 146 -2.32 -11.49 3.18
N PHE A 147 -2.45 -10.17 3.32
CA PHE A 147 -1.37 -9.31 3.80
C PHE A 147 -1.85 -8.49 4.99
N PRO A 148 -1.03 -8.31 6.05
CA PRO A 148 -1.45 -7.54 7.21
C PRO A 148 -1.73 -6.09 6.83
N ILE A 149 -2.80 -5.53 7.39
CA ILE A 149 -3.03 -4.09 7.32
C ILE A 149 -1.95 -3.39 8.13
N MET A 150 -1.21 -2.51 7.47
CA MET A 150 -0.13 -1.76 8.08
C MET A 150 -0.27 -0.29 7.76
N HIS A 151 0.26 0.54 8.65
CA HIS A 151 0.39 1.96 8.39
C HIS A 151 1.28 2.15 7.14
N PRO A 152 0.94 3.07 6.22
CA PRO A 152 1.79 3.40 5.06
C PRO A 152 3.28 3.65 5.37
N ARG A 153 3.58 4.15 6.57
CA ARG A 153 4.93 4.39 7.07
C ARG A 153 5.72 3.11 7.36
N LEU A 154 5.05 1.97 7.47
CA LEU A 154 5.66 0.64 7.61
C LEU A 154 5.75 -0.08 6.25
N ILE A 155 4.80 0.20 5.34
CA ILE A 155 4.81 -0.38 4.00
C ILE A 155 6.00 0.17 3.18
N LEU A 156 6.28 1.49 3.27
CA LEU A 156 7.41 2.08 2.55
C LEU A 156 8.78 1.48 2.93
N PRO A 157 9.14 1.32 4.21
CA PRO A 157 10.34 0.59 4.60
C PRO A 157 10.39 -0.83 4.10
N LEU A 158 9.29 -1.58 4.22
CA LEU A 158 9.25 -2.94 3.69
C LEU A 158 9.59 -2.98 2.19
N ILE A 159 9.04 -2.05 1.41
CA ILE A 159 9.30 -1.98 -0.03
C ILE A 159 10.75 -1.56 -0.30
N CYS A 160 11.19 -0.42 0.26
CA CYS A 160 12.50 0.15 -0.08
C CYS A 160 13.69 -0.60 0.51
N GLU A 161 13.52 -1.29 1.65
CA GLU A 161 14.64 -1.91 2.38
C GLU A 161 14.69 -3.43 2.24
N HIS A 162 13.59 -4.08 1.81
CA HIS A 162 13.52 -5.53 1.68
C HIS A 162 13.05 -5.98 0.29
N ILE A 163 11.87 -5.55 -0.16
CA ILE A 163 11.31 -6.06 -1.42
C ILE A 163 12.13 -5.58 -2.63
N GLU A 164 12.40 -4.27 -2.75
CA GLU A 164 13.15 -3.76 -3.89
C GLU A 164 14.59 -4.31 -3.96
N PRO A 165 15.34 -4.40 -2.86
CA PRO A 165 16.66 -5.04 -2.89
C PRO A 165 16.63 -6.52 -3.31
N ASP A 166 15.61 -7.28 -2.93
CA ASP A 166 15.51 -8.71 -3.23
C ASP A 166 15.07 -8.99 -4.68
N PHE A 167 14.32 -8.07 -5.30
CA PHE A 167 13.70 -8.27 -6.62
C PHE A 167 14.13 -7.29 -7.71
N GLY A 168 14.72 -6.15 -7.35
CA GLY A 168 15.07 -5.03 -8.23
C GLY A 168 16.48 -5.07 -8.81
N LEU A 169 17.33 -6.00 -8.35
CA LEU A 169 18.70 -6.20 -8.82
C LEU A 169 18.79 -7.14 -10.03
#